data_AF-A0A8S0T656-F1
#
_entry.id   AF-A0A8S0T656-F1
#
_cell.length_a   1.000
_cell.length_b   1.000
_cell.length_c   1.000
_cell.angle_alpha   90.00
_cell.angle_beta   90.00
_cell.angle_gamma   90.00
#
_symmetry.space_group_name_H-M   'P 1'
#
loop_
_entity.id
_entity.type
_entity.pdbx_description
1 polymer ?
#
loop_
_entity_poly.entity_id
_entity_poly.type
_entity_poly.pdbx_seq_one_letter_code
_entity_poly.pdbx_strand_id
1 'polypeptide(L)'
;MCISVQGSGIYLTRERGCSFYPLYFDDPLFPTNNVGRNCFHIHQCIKAFADAYSMLQSELACFPDDDTLAKPQCKLLLKIVPSITHLMGS
;
A
#
# COMPACT_ATOMS: atom_id res chain seq x y z
N MET A 1 9.28 -9.13 4.19
CA MET A 1 7.96 -9.57 3.68
C MET A 1 8.19 -10.25 2.34
N CYS A 2 7.53 -11.37 2.07
CA CYS A 2 7.65 -12.11 0.81
C CYS A 2 6.24 -12.31 0.24
N ILE A 3 6.00 -11.83 -0.97
CA ILE A 3 4.70 -11.86 -1.63
C ILE A 3 4.90 -12.60 -2.95
N SER A 4 4.09 -13.63 -3.20
CA SER A 4 4.04 -14.31 -4.50
C SER A 4 2.77 -13.91 -5.26
N VAL A 5 2.95 -13.29 -6.42
CA VAL A 5 1.89 -12.92 -7.36
C VAL A 5 1.32 -14.16 -8.03
N GLN A 6 2.14 -15.17 -8.36
CA GLN A 6 1.66 -16.44 -8.91
C GLN A 6 0.93 -17.29 -7.86
N GLY A 7 1.34 -17.20 -6.59
CA GLY A 7 0.75 -17.90 -5.45
C GLY A 7 -0.52 -17.26 -4.91
N SER A 8 -1.38 -16.68 -5.77
CA SER A 8 -2.64 -15.99 -5.39
C SER A 8 -2.47 -14.79 -4.43
N GLY A 9 -1.27 -14.21 -4.35
CA GLY A 9 -0.98 -13.08 -3.46
C GLY A 9 -0.72 -13.49 -2.00
N ILE A 10 -0.53 -14.79 -1.73
CA ILE A 10 -0.33 -15.30 -0.37
C ILE A 10 1.04 -14.84 0.16
N TYR A 11 1.06 -14.41 1.42
CA TYR A 11 2.28 -14.18 2.18
C TYR A 11 3.05 -15.49 2.33
N LEU A 12 4.23 -15.57 1.73
CA LEU A 12 5.11 -16.71 1.93
C LEU A 12 5.85 -16.54 3.27
N THR A 13 5.68 -17.51 4.16
CA THR A 13 6.40 -17.55 5.44
C THR A 13 7.91 -17.58 5.19
N ARG A 14 8.67 -16.85 6.01
CA ARG A 14 10.13 -16.64 5.88
C ARG A 14 10.97 -17.90 6.16
N GLU A 15 10.33 -19.06 6.25
CA GLU A 15 10.89 -20.31 6.77
C GLU A 15 11.72 -21.08 5.72
N ARG A 16 11.66 -20.68 4.44
CA ARG A 16 12.56 -21.18 3.41
C ARG A 16 13.62 -20.12 3.16
N GLY A 17 14.83 -20.33 3.70
CA GLY A 17 15.94 -19.37 3.78
C GLY A 17 16.49 -18.80 2.47
N CYS A 18 15.67 -18.09 1.69
CA CYS A 18 15.99 -17.67 0.33
C CYS A 18 15.73 -16.18 0.03
N SER A 19 15.60 -15.31 1.04
CA SER A 19 15.60 -13.87 0.76
C SER A 19 16.45 -13.10 1.76
N PHE A 20 17.67 -12.76 1.32
CA PHE A 20 18.46 -11.67 1.91
C PHE A 20 17.74 -10.32 1.81
N TYR A 21 16.81 -10.19 0.85
CA TYR A 21 16.10 -8.96 0.60
C TYR A 21 14.94 -8.77 1.59
N PRO A 22 14.77 -7.55 2.12
CA PRO A 22 13.68 -7.26 3.05
C PRO A 22 12.29 -7.30 2.39
N LEU A 23 12.24 -7.20 1.06
CA LEU A 23 11.06 -7.28 0.21
C LEU A 23 11.32 -8.28 -0.93
N TYR A 24 10.44 -9.27 -1.07
CA TYR A 24 10.50 -10.24 -2.15
C TYR A 24 9.18 -10.25 -2.92
N PHE A 25 9.28 -10.04 -4.22
CA PHE A 25 8.18 -10.14 -5.18
C PHE A 25 8.65 -10.97 -6.35
N ASP A 26 8.01 -12.09 -6.61
CA ASP A 26 8.24 -12.88 -7.81
C ASP A 26 7.74 -12.15 -9.06
N ASP A 27 8.51 -12.23 -10.12
CA ASP A 27 8.06 -11.83 -11.45
C ASP A 27 7.15 -12.94 -12.02
N PRO A 28 5.91 -12.63 -12.42
CA PRO A 28 4.97 -13.61 -12.98
C PRO A 28 5.45 -14.29 -14.26
N LEU A 29 6.40 -13.69 -15.00
CA LEU A 29 6.98 -14.26 -16.21
C LEU A 29 8.32 -14.95 -15.92
N PHE A 30 9.03 -14.53 -14.87
CA PHE A 30 10.34 -15.05 -14.50
C PHE A 30 10.44 -15.34 -12.99
N PRO A 31 10.00 -16.50 -12.49
CA PRO A 31 9.86 -16.76 -11.05
C PRO A 31 11.16 -16.64 -10.22
N THR A 32 12.33 -16.63 -10.86
CA THR A 32 13.63 -16.42 -10.20
C THR A 32 14.00 -14.94 -10.05
N ASN A 33 13.30 -14.04 -10.71
CA ASN A 33 13.51 -12.60 -10.65
C ASN A 33 12.74 -12.00 -9.47
N ASN A 34 13.48 -11.51 -8.47
CA ASN A 34 12.91 -10.74 -7.37
C ASN A 34 12.79 -9.25 -7.76
N VAL A 35 11.58 -8.78 -8.02
CA VAL A 35 11.28 -7.37 -8.34
C VAL A 35 11.57 -6.45 -7.15
N GLY A 36 11.44 -6.94 -5.92
CA GLY A 36 11.69 -6.20 -4.68
C GLY A 36 13.17 -6.02 -4.33
N ARG A 37 14.10 -6.62 -5.07
CA ARG A 37 15.54 -6.68 -4.70
C ARG A 37 16.22 -5.31 -4.57
N ASN A 38 15.70 -4.27 -5.23
CA ASN A 38 16.26 -2.91 -5.22
C ASN A 38 15.59 -1.99 -4.18
N CYS A 39 14.64 -2.49 -3.39
CA CYS A 39 13.95 -1.70 -2.37
C CYS A 39 14.80 -1.60 -1.09
N PHE A 40 15.80 -0.71 -1.09
CA PHE A 40 16.67 -0.47 0.07
C PHE A 40 15.99 0.33 1.19
N HIS A 41 14.92 1.06 0.87
CA HIS A 41 14.19 1.91 1.80
C HIS A 41 12.90 1.26 2.33
N ILE A 42 12.94 -0.05 2.60
CA ILE A 42 11.76 -0.81 3.04
C ILE A 42 11.04 -0.19 4.25
N HIS A 43 11.78 0.38 5.20
CA HIS A 43 11.19 1.03 6.38
C HIS A 43 10.35 2.25 6.02
N GLN A 44 10.75 3.01 5.00
CA GLN A 44 9.97 4.15 4.52
C GLN A 44 8.68 3.68 3.85
N CYS A 45 8.74 2.60 3.06
CA CYS A 45 7.55 1.99 2.49
C CYS A 45 6.59 1.52 3.60
N ILE A 46 7.07 0.76 4.57
CA ILE A 46 6.26 0.27 5.70
C ILE A 46 5.58 1.42 6.42
N LYS A 47 6.35 2.47 6.77
CA LYS A 47 5.81 3.65 7.45
C LYS A 47 4.73 4.34 6.61
N ALA A 48 5.00 4.57 5.33
CA ALA A 48 4.04 5.21 4.43
C ALA A 48 2.73 4.41 4.30
N PHE A 49 2.80 3.08 4.20
CA PHE A 49 1.60 2.23 4.17
C PHE A 49 0.84 2.26 5.50
N ALA A 50 1.53 2.24 6.64
CA ALA A 50 0.89 2.33 7.96
C ALA A 50 0.19 3.69 8.16
N ASP A 51 0.86 4.78 7.78
CA ASP A 51 0.31 6.14 7.83
C ASP A 51 -0.94 6.26 6.92
N ALA A 52 -0.88 5.72 5.70
CA ALA A 52 -2.00 5.71 4.76
C ALA A 52 -3.19 4.90 5.26
N TYR A 53 -2.96 3.70 5.81
CA TYR A 53 -4.00 2.87 6.40
C TYR A 53 -4.70 3.57 7.58
N SER A 54 -3.92 4.16 8.49
CA SER A 54 -4.45 4.87 9.67
C SER A 54 -5.31 6.06 9.27
N MET A 55 -4.88 6.78 8.22
CA MET A 55 -5.64 7.88 7.65
C MET A 55 -6.97 7.40 7.03
N LEU A 56 -6.94 6.32 6.24
CA LEU A 56 -8.13 5.75 5.62
C LEU A 56 -9.13 5.27 6.68
N GLN A 57 -8.66 4.61 7.73
CA GLN A 57 -9.50 4.11 8.82
C GLN A 57 -10.22 5.24 9.55
N SER A 58 -9.53 6.36 9.78
CA SER A 58 -10.09 7.55 10.43
C SER A 58 -11.20 8.20 9.58
N GLU A 59 -11.04 8.22 8.26
CA GLU A 59 -12.06 8.72 7.33
C GLU A 59 -13.27 7.78 7.23
N LEU A 60 -13.03 6.47 7.20
CA LEU A 60 -14.12 5.49 7.12
C LEU A 60 -15.05 5.58 8.33
N ALA A 61 -14.52 5.93 9.51
CA ALA A 61 -15.30 6.21 10.71
C ALA A 61 -16.22 7.44 10.58
N CYS A 62 -15.96 8.33 9.62
CA CYS A 62 -16.79 9.50 9.33
C CYS A 62 -17.91 9.22 8.30
N PHE A 63 -18.02 8.01 7.76
CA PHE A 63 -19.15 7.60 6.92
C PHE A 63 -20.20 6.92 7.78
N PRO A 64 -21.29 7.63 8.18
CA PRO A 64 -22.43 6.96 8.77
C PRO A 64 -23.04 5.99 7.75
N ASP A 65 -23.51 4.84 8.22
CA ASP A 65 -24.16 3.78 7.44
C ASP A 65 -25.54 4.21 6.88
N ASP A 66 -25.99 5.41 7.24
CA ASP A 66 -27.29 5.95 6.89
C ASP A 66 -27.22 6.67 5.53
N ASP A 67 -27.78 6.04 4.50
CA ASP A 67 -27.86 6.53 3.11
C ASP A 67 -28.63 7.87 2.96
N THR A 68 -29.20 8.40 4.04
CA THR A 68 -30.03 9.62 4.03
C THR A 68 -29.26 10.92 4.29
N LEU A 69 -28.01 10.86 4.78
CA LEU A 69 -27.19 12.05 5.06
C LEU A 69 -26.15 12.27 3.97
N ALA A 70 -26.05 13.51 3.47
CA ALA A 70 -25.10 13.92 2.43
C ALA A 70 -23.69 13.39 2.75
N LYS A 71 -23.25 12.37 1.99
CA LYS A 71 -21.96 11.70 2.19
C LYS A 71 -20.86 12.76 2.22
N PRO A 72 -20.07 12.88 3.30
CA PRO A 72 -18.94 13.81 3.30
C PRO A 72 -18.02 13.46 2.12
N GLN A 73 -17.67 14.46 1.32
CA GLN A 73 -16.78 14.26 0.18
C GLN A 73 -15.41 13.81 0.70
N CYS A 74 -15.11 12.52 0.57
CA CYS A 74 -13.80 11.99 0.90
C CYS A 74 -12.79 12.59 -0.07
N LYS A 75 -12.00 13.55 0.40
CA LYS A 75 -10.91 14.20 -0.37
C LYS A 75 -9.67 13.30 -0.41
N LEU A 76 -9.85 12.00 -0.63
CA LEU A 76 -8.81 10.98 -0.56
C LEU A 76 -7.63 11.31 -1.47
N LEU A 77 -7.91 11.78 -2.70
CA LEU A 77 -6.89 12.16 -3.66
C LEU A 77 -5.97 13.28 -3.17
N LEU A 78 -6.52 14.29 -2.49
CA LEU A 78 -5.76 15.42 -1.92
C LEU A 78 -4.87 14.97 -0.76
N LYS A 79 -5.19 13.86 -0.11
CA LYS A 79 -4.42 13.30 0.99
C LYS A 79 -3.36 12.28 0.53
N ILE A 80 -3.66 11.52 -0.53
CA ILE A 80 -2.69 10.61 -1.20
C ILE A 80 -1.62 11.44 -1.92
N VAL A 81 -2.02 12.53 -2.56
CA VAL A 81 -1.13 13.43 -3.30
C VAL A 81 -1.29 14.85 -2.74
N PRO A 82 -0.62 15.19 -1.62
CA PRO A 82 -0.72 16.51 -1.01
C PRO A 82 -0.41 17.65 -1.98
N SER A 83 0.51 17.41 -2.92
CA SER A 83 0.92 18.36 -3.96
C SER A 83 -0.15 18.65 -5.02
N ILE A 84 -1.21 17.84 -5.11
CA ILE A 84 -2.26 18.04 -6.13
C ILE A 84 -3.10 19.30 -5.84
N THR A 85 -3.10 19.78 -4.59
CA THR A 85 -3.68 21.07 -4.20
C THR A 85 -3.09 22.24 -5.01
N HIS A 86 -1.78 22.21 -5.29
CA HIS A 86 -1.11 23.22 -6.10
C HIS A 86 -1.47 23.16 -7.59
N LEU A 87 -1.93 22.01 -8.09
CA LEU A 87 -2.40 21.83 -9.47
C LEU A 87 -3.88 22.18 -9.66
N MET A 88 -4.67 22.20 -8.58
CA MET A 88 -6.12 22.48 -8.64
C MET A 88 -6.49 23.95 -8.46
N GLY A 89 -5.52 24.84 -8.25
CA GLY A 89 -5.73 26.29 -8.32
C GLY A 89 -6.39 26.93 -7.09
N SER A 90 -6.04 28.21 -6.90
CA SER A 90 -6.53 29.16 -5.90
C SER A 90 -8.00 29.55 -6.09
#